data_AF-A0ABD1C277-F1
#
_entry.id   AF-A0ABD1C277-F1
#
_cell.length_a   1.000
_cell.length_b   1.000
_cell.length_c   1.000
_cell.angle_alpha   90.00
_cell.angle_beta   90.00
_cell.angle_gamma   90.00
#
_symmetry.space_group_name_H-M   'P 1'
#
loop_
_entity.id
_entity.type
_entity.pdbx_description
1 polymer ?
#
loop_
_entity_poly.entity_id
_entity_poly.type
_entity_poly.pdbx_seq_one_letter_code
_entity_poly.pdbx_strand_id
1 'polypeptide(L)'
;MQKGLHRLTAIDHEECFSADCYLRRVWWTGMREANEAFTQEMVNYVDELDVDHNITFLKTCEWDVPSEITAHFKIFTLFLRKIVQFHLTANDMVVLLQNSHK
;
A
#
# COMPACT_ATOMS: atom_id res chain seq x y z
N MET A 1 20.24 -21.54 -18.75
CA MET A 1 18.81 -21.65 -18.39
C MET A 1 18.31 -20.24 -18.10
N GLN A 2 17.55 -19.60 -18.99
CA GLN A 2 16.94 -18.30 -18.68
C GLN A 2 15.88 -18.55 -17.60
N LYS A 3 16.03 -17.91 -16.44
CA LYS A 3 14.96 -17.87 -15.44
C LYS A 3 13.74 -17.25 -16.12
N GLY A 4 12.62 -17.95 -16.12
CA GLY A 4 11.35 -17.39 -16.59
C GLY A 4 11.02 -16.14 -15.77
N LEU A 5 10.56 -15.09 -16.45
CA LEU A 5 10.09 -13.88 -15.77
C LEU A 5 8.73 -14.20 -15.15
N HIS A 6 8.69 -14.37 -13.83
CA HIS A 6 7.44 -14.46 -13.09
C HIS A 6 6.90 -13.05 -12.86
N ARG A 7 5.67 -12.77 -13.29
CA ARG A 7 5.00 -11.47 -13.14
C ARG A 7 3.69 -11.64 -12.40
N LEU A 8 3.45 -10.78 -11.43
CA LEU A 8 2.17 -10.64 -10.75
C LEU A 8 1.43 -9.44 -11.33
N THR A 9 0.18 -9.63 -11.73
CA THR A 9 -0.73 -8.55 -12.12
C THR A 9 -1.85 -8.52 -11.11
N ALA A 10 -1.93 -7.45 -10.32
CA ALA A 10 -3.05 -7.26 -9.42
C ALA A 10 -4.29 -6.87 -10.24
N ILE A 11 -5.41 -7.53 -9.97
CA ILE A 11 -6.71 -7.33 -10.62
C ILE A 11 -7.76 -6.99 -9.55
N ASP A 12 -8.93 -6.50 -9.96
CA ASP A 12 -10.10 -6.26 -9.06
C ASP A 12 -9.81 -5.19 -7.98
N HIS A 13 -9.64 -3.93 -8.43
CA HIS A 13 -9.25 -2.77 -7.59
C HIS A 13 -10.37 -1.74 -7.42
N GLU A 14 -11.55 -2.00 -7.98
CA GLU A 14 -12.71 -1.09 -7.96
C GLU A 14 -13.13 -0.67 -6.54
N GLU A 15 -12.95 -1.55 -5.55
CA GLU A 15 -13.32 -1.33 -4.15
C GLU A 15 -12.19 -0.72 -3.29
N CYS A 16 -11.03 -0.39 -3.88
CA CYS A 16 -9.91 0.21 -3.13
C CYS A 16 -10.19 1.64 -2.63
N PHE A 17 -11.11 2.36 -3.28
CA PHE A 17 -11.53 3.71 -2.90
C PHE A 17 -12.83 3.65 -2.09
N SER A 18 -12.77 3.00 -0.92
CA SER A 18 -13.87 2.99 0.03
C SER A 18 -13.59 3.91 1.22
N ALA A 19 -14.65 4.48 1.79
CA ALA A 19 -14.57 5.17 3.07
C ALA A 19 -14.22 4.22 4.22
N ASP A 20 -14.52 2.92 4.06
CA ASP A 20 -14.22 1.88 5.03
C ASP A 20 -12.78 1.37 4.83
N CYS A 21 -11.84 1.85 5.64
CA CYS A 21 -10.43 1.48 5.55
C CYS A 21 -10.11 0.23 6.39
N TYR A 22 -10.64 -0.94 6.01
CA TYR A 22 -10.34 -2.20 6.70
C TYR A 22 -9.53 -3.17 5.84
N LEU A 23 -8.35 -3.55 6.31
CA LEU A 23 -7.67 -4.75 5.82
C LEU A 23 -8.35 -5.99 6.39
N ARG A 24 -9.31 -6.53 5.64
CA ARG A 24 -9.89 -7.85 5.93
C ARG A 24 -8.83 -8.93 5.80
N ARG A 25 -9.03 -10.06 6.49
CA ARG A 25 -8.12 -11.22 6.60
C ARG A 25 -7.16 -11.34 5.41
N VAL A 26 -5.93 -10.91 5.63
CA VAL A 26 -4.89 -10.89 4.63
C VAL A 26 -4.31 -12.29 4.52
N TRP A 27 -4.72 -13.06 3.50
CA TRP A 27 -4.39 -14.48 3.38
C TRP A 27 -2.88 -14.77 3.28
N TRP A 28 -2.10 -13.79 2.83
CA TRP A 28 -0.65 -13.93 2.65
C TRP A 28 0.15 -13.66 3.93
N THR A 29 -0.48 -13.22 5.02
CA THR A 29 0.22 -13.15 6.31
C THR A 29 0.58 -14.55 6.78
N GLY A 30 1.87 -14.78 7.05
CA GLY A 30 2.43 -16.10 7.31
C GLY A 30 3.11 -16.77 6.11
N MET A 31 3.01 -16.21 4.91
CA MET A 31 3.90 -16.59 3.79
C MET A 31 5.33 -16.12 4.08
N ARG A 32 6.33 -16.82 3.55
CA ARG A 32 7.74 -16.49 3.80
C ARG A 32 8.06 -15.08 3.31
N GLU A 33 7.58 -14.77 2.10
CA GLU A 33 7.79 -13.50 1.40
C GLU A 33 7.24 -12.30 2.21
N ALA A 34 6.16 -12.49 2.97
CA ALA A 34 5.58 -11.43 3.79
C ALA A 34 6.45 -11.04 5.00
N ASN A 35 7.38 -11.92 5.39
CA ASN A 35 8.32 -11.71 6.49
C ASN A 35 9.72 -11.32 5.99
N GLU A 36 9.90 -11.15 4.68
CA GLU A 36 11.14 -10.65 4.10
C GLU A 36 11.19 -9.12 4.20
N ALA A 37 12.40 -8.57 4.37
CA ALA A 37 12.60 -7.13 4.34
C ALA A 37 12.34 -6.58 2.92
N PHE A 38 11.80 -5.37 2.83
CA PHE A 38 11.67 -4.68 1.55
C PHE A 38 13.06 -4.47 0.93
N THR A 39 13.14 -4.65 -0.39
CA THR A 39 14.38 -4.40 -1.14
C THR A 39 14.67 -2.90 -1.19
N GLN A 40 15.92 -2.52 -1.43
CA GLN A 40 16.29 -1.10 -1.60
C GLN A 40 15.52 -0.43 -2.75
N GLU A 41 15.21 -1.18 -3.81
CA GLU A 41 14.37 -0.71 -4.91
C GLU A 41 12.96 -0.35 -4.43
N MET A 42 12.32 -1.22 -3.64
CA MET A 42 11.01 -0.94 -3.05
C MET A 42 11.06 0.24 -2.07
N VAL A 43 12.15 0.36 -1.31
CA VAL A 43 12.36 1.49 -0.38
C VAL A 43 12.40 2.80 -1.15
N ASN A 44 13.20 2.88 -2.20
CA ASN A 44 13.33 4.07 -3.03
C ASN A 44 12.00 4.41 -3.72
N TYR A 45 11.31 3.40 -4.27
CA TYR A 45 10.00 3.60 -4.88
C TYR A 45 8.98 4.21 -3.90
N VAL A 46 8.93 3.71 -2.66
CA VAL A 46 8.01 4.23 -1.63
C VAL A 46 8.36 5.67 -1.22
N ASP A 47 9.64 6.02 -1.19
CA ASP A 47 10.10 7.38 -0.85
C ASP A 47 9.68 8.39 -1.93
N GLU A 48 9.68 7.98 -3.20
CA GLU A 48 9.30 8.80 -4.36
C GLU A 48 7.78 9.00 -4.53
N LEU A 49 6.92 8.27 -3.80
CA LEU A 49 5.47 8.35 -3.94
C LEU A 49 4.92 9.75 -3.58
N ASP A 50 4.44 10.52 -4.55
CA ASP A 50 3.77 11.80 -4.29
C ASP A 50 2.23 11.67 -4.33
N VAL A 51 1.62 11.53 -3.16
CA VAL A 51 0.17 11.37 -3.02
C VAL A 51 -0.61 12.61 -3.46
N ASP A 52 -0.05 13.82 -3.30
CA ASP A 52 -0.74 15.06 -3.68
C ASP A 52 -0.74 15.23 -5.20
N HIS A 53 0.36 14.84 -5.86
CA HIS A 53 0.41 14.73 -7.32
C HIS A 53 -0.64 13.73 -7.82
N ASN A 54 -0.73 12.54 -7.22
CA ASN A 54 -1.71 11.52 -7.60
C ASN A 54 -3.17 11.99 -7.43
N ILE A 55 -3.49 12.64 -6.30
CA ILE A 55 -4.83 13.20 -6.07
C ILE A 55 -5.15 14.29 -7.10
N THR A 56 -4.17 15.13 -7.45
CA THR A 56 -4.32 16.15 -8.49
C THR A 56 -4.59 15.52 -9.84
N PHE A 57 -3.83 14.49 -10.21
CA PHE A 57 -4.05 13.73 -11.44
C PHE A 57 -5.47 13.16 -11.52
N LEU A 58 -5.97 12.52 -10.46
CA LEU A 58 -7.34 11.99 -10.42
C LEU A 58 -8.38 13.09 -10.70
N LYS A 59 -8.22 14.26 -10.08
CA LYS A 59 -9.08 15.42 -10.34
C LYS A 59 -9.01 15.89 -11.80
N THR A 60 -7.82 15.87 -12.43
CA THR A 60 -7.69 16.22 -13.85
C THR A 60 -8.35 15.21 -14.79
N CYS A 61 -8.53 13.96 -14.34
CA CYS A 61 -9.30 12.93 -15.04
C CYS A 61 -10.80 12.97 -14.71
N GLU A 62 -11.29 14.08 -14.13
CA GLU A 62 -12.69 14.28 -13.76
C GLU A 62 -13.20 13.29 -12.70
N TRP A 63 -12.29 12.67 -11.93
CA TRP A 63 -12.66 11.88 -10.75
C TRP A 63 -12.85 12.81 -9.56
N ASP A 64 -14.09 12.97 -9.12
CA ASP A 64 -14.42 13.65 -7.87
C ASP A 64 -14.20 12.70 -6.68
N VAL A 65 -12.95 12.64 -6.19
CA VAL A 65 -12.58 11.77 -5.06
C VAL A 65 -12.95 12.47 -3.76
N PRO A 66 -13.87 11.91 -2.94
CA PRO A 66 -14.27 12.49 -1.66
C PRO A 66 -13.09 12.78 -0.73
N SER A 67 -13.26 13.82 0.09
CA SER A 67 -12.21 14.26 1.00
C SER A 67 -11.80 13.16 1.99
N GLU A 68 -12.74 12.33 2.47
CA GLU A 68 -12.43 11.20 3.37
C GLU A 68 -11.47 10.20 2.72
N ILE A 69 -11.69 9.92 1.43
CA ILE A 69 -10.85 8.98 0.67
C ILE A 69 -9.46 9.58 0.43
N THR A 70 -9.39 10.86 0.04
CA THR A 70 -8.09 11.53 -0.15
C THR A 70 -7.29 11.63 1.16
N ALA A 71 -7.96 11.79 2.31
CA ALA A 71 -7.32 11.79 3.61
C ALA A 71 -6.72 10.41 3.93
N HIS A 72 -7.46 9.32 3.68
CA HIS A 72 -6.94 7.96 3.83
C HIS A 72 -5.73 7.71 2.92
N PHE A 73 -5.77 8.13 1.66
CA PHE A 73 -4.62 8.01 0.75
C PHE A 73 -3.35 8.64 1.32
N LYS A 74 -3.47 9.85 1.88
CA LYS A 74 -2.34 10.54 2.52
C LYS A 74 -1.82 9.78 3.73
N ILE A 75 -2.72 9.33 4.60
CA ILE A 75 -2.37 8.57 5.81
C ILE A 75 -1.67 7.26 5.44
N PHE A 76 -2.21 6.48 4.50
CA PHE A 76 -1.61 5.21 4.08
C PHE A 76 -0.26 5.39 3.38
N THR A 77 -0.09 6.45 2.59
CA THR A 77 1.21 6.77 1.98
C THR A 77 2.26 7.08 3.06
N LEU A 78 1.91 7.92 4.05
CA LEU A 78 2.79 8.21 5.18
C LEU A 78 3.08 6.97 6.02
N PHE A 79 2.07 6.15 6.28
CA PHE A 79 2.21 4.90 7.01
C PHE A 79 3.17 3.95 6.30
N LEU A 80 3.00 3.73 4.98
CA LEU A 80 3.87 2.89 4.19
C LEU A 80 5.33 3.39 4.20
N ARG A 81 5.54 4.70 4.06
CA ARG A 81 6.86 5.30 4.22
C ARG A 81 7.48 5.00 5.58
N LYS A 82 6.69 5.07 6.66
CA LYS A 82 7.18 4.75 8.02
C LYS A 82 7.52 3.28 8.18
N ILE A 83 6.69 2.37 7.69
CA ILE A 83 6.95 0.92 7.68
C ILE A 83 8.33 0.63 7.06
N VAL A 84 8.56 1.19 5.87
CA VAL A 84 9.81 1.01 5.14
C VAL A 84 11.00 1.67 5.85
N GLN A 85 10.85 2.90 6.36
CA GLN A 85 11.89 3.60 7.13
C GLN A 85 12.31 2.83 8.39
N PHE A 86 11.37 2.16 9.05
CA PHE A 86 11.64 1.35 10.25
C PHE A 86 12.05 -0.10 9.93
N HIS A 87 12.28 -0.43 8.66
CA HIS A 87 12.68 -1.77 8.21
C HIS A 87 11.68 -2.87 8.63
N LEU A 88 10.40 -2.50 8.75
CA LEU A 88 9.32 -3.43 9.06
C LEU A 88 8.93 -4.23 7.81
N THR A 89 8.44 -5.45 8.03
CA THR A 89 8.02 -6.35 6.95
C THR A 89 6.57 -6.10 6.54
N ALA A 90 6.14 -6.69 5.43
CA ALA A 90 4.73 -6.65 5.02
C ALA A 90 3.82 -7.29 6.08
N ASN A 91 4.29 -8.31 6.80
CA ASN A 91 3.55 -8.92 7.90
C ASN A 91 3.41 -7.96 9.09
N ASP A 92 4.48 -7.27 9.50
CA ASP A 92 4.43 -6.26 10.58
C ASP A 92 3.44 -5.14 10.26
N MET A 93 3.42 -4.69 9.00
CA MET A 93 2.45 -3.70 8.50
C MET A 93 1.01 -4.14 8.75
N VAL A 94 0.66 -5.40 8.43
CA VAL A 94 -0.69 -5.93 8.64
C VAL A 94 -1.01 -6.05 10.14
N VAL A 95 -0.07 -6.53 10.95
CA VAL A 95 -0.25 -6.63 12.41
C VAL A 95 -0.53 -5.26 13.02
N LEU A 96 0.18 -4.22 12.60
CA LEU A 96 -0.06 -2.85 13.07
C LEU A 96 -1.45 -2.34 12.68
N LEU A 97 -1.86 -2.50 11.43
CA LEU A 97 -3.17 -2.06 10.94
C LEU A 97 -4.34 -2.84 11.57
N GLN A 98 -4.15 -4.11 11.90
CA GLN A 98 -5.19 -4.89 12.59
C GLN A 98 -5.32 -4.53 14.07
N ASN A 99 -4.27 -4.01 14.70
CA ASN A 99 -4.29 -3.60 16.10
C ASN A 99 -4.57 -2.11 16.32
N SER A 100 -4.60 -1.28 15.28
CA SER A 100 -4.96 0.15 15.39
C SER A 100 -6.44 0.42 15.64
N HIS A 101 -7.29 -0.61 15.59
CA HIS A 101 -8.73 -0.52 15.81
C HIS A 101 -9.20 -1.13 17.16
N LYS A 102 -8.28 -1.35 18.10
CA LYS A 102 -8.59 -1.71 19.50
C LYS A 102 -8.35 -0.50 20.39
#